data_AF-A0A8J7G0J9-F1
#
_entry.id   AF-A0A8J7G0J9-F1
#
_cell.length_a   1.000
_cell.length_b   1.000
_cell.length_c   1.000
_cell.angle_alpha   90.00
_cell.angle_beta   90.00
_cell.angle_gamma   90.00
#
_symmetry.space_group_name_H-M   'P 1'
#
loop_
_entity.id
_entity.type
_entity.pdbx_description
1 polymer ?
#
loop_
_entity_poly.entity_id
_entity_poly.type
_entity_poly.pdbx_seq_one_letter_code
_entity_poly.pdbx_strand_id
1 'polypeptide(L)'
;MTDDEALMIVEQLLQPRRLNDLQQLVFCRSWRGQGYAEIAEDVGYDVGYIKDVGSQLWQLLSELLGEKVGKKNLQAALRRYQQEKPKPDGLSQPVGVNFATIAPDKLEFPSGSVPLHSPFYVERAPIEAQCWAEVSKPGSLIRIRAPQRTGKTSLMQRIVAYAKQTGFNTVTLNLQQADRRVFESLDRFLRWFCANISQQLQLLPQLDEYWDEDIGSKMSCTLYMQRYILKSVDTALVLALDEVNRLFEYPDLASDFLPLLRTWYEDASEYEVWQKLRLIVVHATEVYIPLNLNQSPFNVGLPIKLPEFTLAQVQALALSHGLEWAASEAGVQKLQALVDLIGGHPYLVRLALYHLGRQEVTLDQLLQEAATTSGIYADHLRQQLSHLQDHPELAIALRQVFTETTAHLEPITTYKLESLGLITLHGEQIKPSCKLYRKYFQEVLGFEF
;
A
#
# COMPACT_ATOMS: atom_id res chain seq x y z
N MET A 1 14.17 19.08 -3.49
CA MET A 1 15.49 18.47 -3.27
C MET A 1 15.90 18.62 -1.83
N THR A 2 15.42 17.69 -1.00
CA THR A 2 15.92 17.44 0.35
C THR A 2 17.35 16.90 0.29
N ASP A 3 18.06 16.84 1.43
CA ASP A 3 19.38 16.23 1.47
C ASP A 3 19.34 14.72 1.22
N ASP A 4 18.26 14.03 1.62
CA ASP A 4 18.06 12.60 1.32
C ASP A 4 17.86 12.37 -0.19
N GLU A 5 17.06 13.20 -0.86
CA GLU A 5 16.90 13.17 -2.32
C GLU A 5 18.23 13.46 -3.04
N ALA A 6 19.00 14.43 -2.53
CA ALA A 6 20.31 14.77 -3.08
C ALA A 6 21.34 13.64 -2.89
N LEU A 7 21.31 12.96 -1.74
CA LEU A 7 22.18 11.84 -1.44
C LEU A 7 21.87 10.64 -2.34
N MET A 8 20.58 10.33 -2.55
CA MET A 8 20.16 9.25 -3.46
C MET A 8 20.66 9.46 -4.89
N ILE A 9 20.65 10.69 -5.40
CA ILE A 9 21.18 11.01 -6.73
C ILE A 9 22.69 10.72 -6.78
N VAL A 10 23.42 11.17 -5.76
CA VAL A 10 24.87 10.95 -5.67
C VAL A 10 25.20 9.46 -5.57
N GLU A 11 24.46 8.69 -4.77
CA GLU A 11 24.64 7.24 -4.66
C GLU A 11 24.30 6.50 -5.96
N GLN A 12 23.31 6.97 -6.72
CA GLN A 12 22.99 6.43 -8.03
C GLN A 12 24.12 6.68 -9.05
N LEU A 13 24.78 7.84 -8.99
CA LEU A 13 25.91 8.18 -9.87
C LEU A 13 27.21 7.46 -9.51
N LEU A 14 27.36 7.09 -8.25
CA LEU A 14 28.56 6.42 -7.75
C LEU A 14 28.59 4.91 -8.03
N GLN A 15 27.48 4.30 -8.47
CA GLN A 15 27.42 2.85 -8.65
C GLN A 15 28.52 2.34 -9.59
N PRO A 16 29.24 1.25 -9.21
CA PRO A 16 28.95 0.34 -8.10
C PRO A 16 29.52 0.76 -6.73
N ARG A 17 30.25 1.87 -6.64
CA ARG A 17 30.79 2.39 -5.37
C ARG A 17 29.69 3.11 -4.57
N ARG A 18 29.87 3.22 -3.26
CA ARG A 18 28.97 3.97 -2.37
C ARG A 18 29.78 4.87 -1.45
N LEU A 19 29.15 5.95 -1.00
CA LEU A 19 29.69 6.76 0.08
C LEU A 19 29.62 5.96 1.38
N ASN A 20 30.67 6.04 2.20
CA ASN A 20 30.61 5.49 3.55
C ASN A 20 29.75 6.39 4.47
N ASP A 21 29.34 5.87 5.62
CA ASP A 21 28.43 6.56 6.55
C ASP A 21 28.91 7.96 6.93
N LEU A 22 30.23 8.15 7.08
CA LEU A 22 30.81 9.44 7.42
C LEU A 22 30.76 10.43 6.24
N GLN A 23 31.00 9.98 5.01
CA GLN A 23 30.86 10.78 3.79
C GLN A 23 29.39 11.16 3.53
N GLN A 24 28.46 10.23 3.74
CA GLN A 24 27.01 10.50 3.64
C GLN A 24 26.60 11.56 4.65
N LEU A 25 27.05 11.43 5.90
CA LEU A 25 26.75 12.39 6.94
C LEU A 25 27.36 13.77 6.65
N VAL A 26 28.63 13.83 6.24
CA VAL A 26 29.29 15.09 5.82
C VAL A 26 28.56 15.71 4.63
N PHE A 27 28.09 14.90 3.68
CA PHE A 27 27.27 15.35 2.55
C PHE A 27 25.96 15.99 3.01
N CYS A 28 25.16 15.27 3.80
CA CYS A 28 23.85 15.74 4.26
C CYS A 28 23.95 16.98 5.15
N ARG A 29 24.90 17.02 6.07
CA ARG A 29 25.11 18.20 6.93
C ARG A 29 25.62 19.40 6.15
N SER A 30 26.50 19.18 5.18
CA SER A 30 26.96 20.23 4.27
C SER A 30 25.83 20.75 3.37
N TRP A 31 24.93 19.86 2.92
CA TRP A 31 23.73 20.22 2.17
C TRP A 31 22.79 21.14 2.96
N ARG A 32 22.66 20.91 4.26
CA ARG A 32 21.87 21.74 5.19
C ARG A 32 22.60 23.01 5.64
N GLY A 33 23.83 23.25 5.19
CA GLY A 33 24.60 24.46 5.44
C GLY A 33 25.56 24.38 6.64
N GLN A 34 25.56 23.29 7.42
CA GLN A 34 26.32 23.17 8.67
C GLN A 34 27.85 23.16 8.46
N GLY A 35 28.59 23.84 9.35
CA GLY A 35 30.05 23.96 9.32
C GLY A 35 30.78 22.68 9.69
N TYR A 36 32.04 22.51 9.25
CA TYR A 36 32.83 21.34 9.63
C TYR A 36 33.13 21.25 11.14
N ALA A 37 33.17 22.39 11.84
CA ALA A 37 33.31 22.40 13.30
C ALA A 37 32.06 21.83 13.98
N GLU A 38 30.87 22.20 13.52
CA GLU A 38 29.59 21.68 14.02
C GLU A 38 29.44 20.19 13.70
N ILE A 39 29.82 19.76 12.50
CA ILE A 39 29.79 18.34 12.10
C ILE A 39 30.77 17.50 12.94
N ALA A 40 31.95 18.05 13.25
CA ALA A 40 32.94 17.38 14.07
C ALA A 40 32.47 17.19 15.52
N GLU A 41 31.83 18.22 16.08
CA GLU A 41 31.25 18.19 17.43
C GLU A 41 30.08 17.20 17.52
N ASP A 42 29.17 17.20 16.54
CA ASP A 42 28.00 16.31 16.50
C ASP A 42 28.37 14.81 16.43
N VAL A 43 29.53 14.49 15.84
CA VAL A 43 29.92 13.10 15.54
C VAL A 43 31.12 12.65 16.39
N GLY A 44 31.69 13.54 17.18
CA GLY A 44 32.82 13.25 18.08
C GLY A 44 34.17 13.04 17.38
N TYR A 45 34.36 13.64 16.21
CA TYR A 45 35.62 13.58 15.44
C TYR A 45 36.40 14.90 15.52
N ASP A 46 37.70 14.86 15.17
CA ASP A 46 38.49 16.08 15.03
C ASP A 46 38.05 16.90 13.80
N VAL A 47 38.07 18.23 13.93
CA VAL A 47 37.66 19.17 12.86
C VAL A 47 38.55 19.03 11.62
N GLY A 48 39.84 18.72 11.80
CA GLY A 48 40.78 18.44 10.71
C GLY A 48 40.39 17.18 9.94
N TYR A 49 40.04 16.11 10.66
CA TYR A 49 39.60 14.86 10.03
C TYR A 49 38.32 15.04 9.20
N ILE A 50 37.32 15.76 9.71
CA ILE A 50 36.09 16.07 8.95
C ILE A 50 36.37 16.95 7.72
N LYS A 51 37.33 17.88 7.81
CA LYS A 51 37.78 18.68 6.66
C LYS A 51 38.41 17.80 5.58
N ASP A 52 39.22 16.82 5.96
CA ASP A 52 39.85 15.90 5.03
C ASP A 52 38.81 15.02 4.32
N VAL A 53 37.84 14.46 5.07
CA VAL A 53 36.71 13.70 4.51
C VAL A 53 35.88 14.56 3.57
N GLY A 54 35.58 15.80 3.94
CA GLY A 54 34.87 16.75 3.10
C GLY A 54 35.63 17.10 1.82
N SER A 55 36.95 17.30 1.90
CA SER A 55 37.81 17.57 0.73
C SER A 55 37.78 16.42 -0.28
N GLN A 56 37.93 15.17 0.21
CA GLN A 56 37.85 13.97 -0.62
C GLN A 56 36.47 13.81 -1.27
N LEU A 57 35.40 14.09 -0.51
CA LEU A 57 34.03 14.05 -1.02
C LEU A 57 33.82 15.08 -2.15
N TRP A 58 34.30 16.31 -2.01
CA TRP A 58 34.16 17.34 -3.04
C TRP A 58 34.96 17.04 -4.30
N GLN A 59 36.15 16.43 -4.17
CA GLN A 59 36.91 15.95 -5.33
C GLN A 59 36.12 14.86 -6.07
N LEU A 60 35.63 13.86 -5.34
CA LEU A 60 34.83 12.78 -5.91
C LEU A 60 33.59 13.30 -6.65
N LEU A 61 32.84 14.21 -6.04
CA LEU A 61 31.65 14.80 -6.69
C LEU A 61 32.01 15.68 -7.89
N SER A 62 33.16 16.35 -7.86
CA SER A 62 33.62 17.15 -9.00
C SER A 62 33.94 16.28 -10.21
N GLU A 63 34.59 15.13 -9.97
CA GLU A 63 34.88 14.15 -11.03
C GLU A 63 33.60 13.55 -11.62
N LEU A 64 32.63 13.20 -10.77
CA LEU A 64 31.36 12.61 -11.21
C LEU A 64 30.48 13.57 -12.00
N LEU A 65 30.41 14.82 -11.56
CA LEU A 65 29.52 15.82 -12.15
C LEU A 65 30.17 16.61 -13.30
N GLY A 66 31.48 16.40 -13.53
CA GLY A 66 32.23 17.06 -14.61
C GLY A 66 32.42 18.57 -14.41
N GLU A 67 32.15 19.08 -13.21
CA GLU A 67 32.36 20.48 -12.84
C GLU A 67 32.90 20.62 -11.41
N LYS A 68 33.48 21.77 -11.07
CA LYS A 68 34.07 21.97 -9.73
C LYS A 68 32.98 22.10 -8.66
N VAL A 69 32.90 21.11 -7.77
CA VAL A 69 31.96 21.05 -6.65
C VAL A 69 32.67 21.32 -5.33
N GLY A 70 31.99 22.01 -4.43
CA GLY A 70 32.36 22.22 -3.04
C GLY A 70 31.14 22.60 -2.23
N LYS A 71 31.31 22.71 -0.91
CA LYS A 71 30.19 22.96 0.04
C LYS A 71 29.23 24.09 -0.40
N LYS A 72 29.73 25.19 -0.95
CA LYS A 72 28.92 26.38 -1.30
C LYS A 72 28.12 26.24 -2.61
N ASN A 73 28.54 25.38 -3.53
CA ASN A 73 27.89 25.23 -4.84
C ASN A 73 27.31 23.83 -5.08
N LEU A 74 27.43 22.93 -4.10
CA LEU A 74 26.88 21.57 -4.12
C LEU A 74 25.41 21.50 -4.57
N GLN A 75 24.56 22.36 -3.99
CA GLN A 75 23.14 22.39 -4.34
C GLN A 75 22.88 22.82 -5.78
N ALA A 76 23.62 23.83 -6.24
CA ALA A 76 23.49 24.34 -7.60
C ALA A 76 24.04 23.35 -8.64
N ALA A 77 25.09 22.61 -8.30
CA ALA A 77 25.70 21.61 -9.16
C ALA A 77 24.77 20.41 -9.41
N LEU A 78 24.23 19.82 -8.34
CA LEU A 78 23.32 18.68 -8.45
C LEU A 78 22.00 19.03 -9.15
N ARG A 79 21.47 20.24 -8.95
CA ARG A 79 20.25 20.69 -9.66
C ARG A 79 20.48 20.87 -11.16
N ARG A 80 21.65 21.38 -11.58
CA ARG A 80 22.00 21.50 -13.00
C ARG A 80 22.17 20.13 -13.66
N TYR A 81 22.85 19.21 -12.97
CA TYR A 81 23.00 17.83 -13.43
C TYR A 81 21.63 17.14 -13.70
N GLN A 82 20.63 17.40 -12.86
CA GLN A 82 19.27 16.86 -13.08
C GLN A 82 18.55 17.48 -14.29
N GLN A 83 18.84 18.75 -14.62
CA GLN A 83 18.18 19.46 -15.72
C GLN A 83 18.77 19.10 -17.09
N GLU A 84 20.03 18.67 -17.14
CA GLU A 84 20.76 18.39 -18.39
C GLU A 84 20.68 16.92 -18.86
N LYS A 85 20.03 16.01 -18.11
CA LYS A 85 19.85 14.61 -18.55
C LYS A 85 18.89 14.50 -19.75
N PRO A 86 19.28 13.82 -20.85
CA PRO A 86 18.34 13.40 -21.88
C PRO A 86 17.43 12.29 -21.33
N LYS A 87 16.12 12.47 -21.44
CA LYS A 87 15.11 11.47 -21.03
C LYS A 87 15.10 10.31 -22.03
N PRO A 88 15.07 9.03 -21.58
CA PRO A 88 14.80 7.91 -22.47
C PRO A 88 13.34 7.99 -22.94
N ASP A 89 13.16 7.92 -24.27
CA ASP A 89 11.86 7.86 -24.92
C ASP A 89 11.07 6.63 -24.45
N GLY A 90 9.78 6.82 -24.17
CA GLY A 90 8.82 5.71 -24.10
C GLY A 90 8.19 5.39 -22.75
N LEU A 91 8.31 6.24 -21.73
CA LEU A 91 7.38 6.26 -20.59
C LEU A 91 7.14 7.72 -20.20
N SER A 92 5.89 8.17 -20.33
CA SER A 92 5.43 9.48 -19.90
C SER A 92 5.92 9.79 -18.47
N GLN A 93 6.44 11.02 -18.32
CA GLN A 93 6.92 11.65 -17.10
C GLN A 93 5.91 11.55 -15.93
N PRO A 94 6.32 11.75 -14.67
CA PRO A 94 5.38 12.04 -13.61
C PRO A 94 4.56 13.24 -14.07
N VAL A 95 3.24 13.04 -14.11
CA VAL A 95 2.29 14.08 -14.49
C VAL A 95 2.48 15.23 -13.52
N GLY A 96 3.21 16.27 -13.94
CA GLY A 96 2.82 17.63 -13.55
C GLY A 96 1.35 17.72 -13.91
N VAL A 97 0.51 18.04 -12.93
CA VAL A 97 -0.93 17.82 -12.98
C VAL A 97 -1.56 18.53 -14.18
N ASN A 98 -1.60 17.84 -15.33
CA ASN A 98 -2.48 18.17 -16.43
C ASN A 98 -3.81 17.54 -16.06
N PHE A 99 -4.64 18.30 -15.36
CA PHE A 99 -6.06 18.00 -15.21
C PHE A 99 -6.70 18.08 -16.60
N ALA A 100 -6.56 17.03 -17.41
CA ALA A 100 -7.47 16.85 -18.52
C ALA A 100 -8.83 16.55 -17.89
N THR A 101 -9.67 17.58 -17.80
CA THR A 101 -11.02 17.50 -17.25
C THR A 101 -11.77 16.38 -17.97
N ILE A 102 -12.06 15.28 -17.27
CA ILE A 102 -12.84 14.20 -17.86
C ILE A 102 -14.28 14.68 -17.95
N ALA A 103 -14.86 14.58 -19.15
CA ALA A 103 -16.26 14.92 -19.35
C ALA A 103 -17.15 14.10 -18.40
N PRO A 104 -18.22 14.69 -17.81
CA PRO A 104 -19.04 14.01 -16.80
C PRO A 104 -19.52 12.63 -17.23
N ASP A 105 -19.82 12.44 -18.52
CA ASP A 105 -20.29 11.19 -19.15
C ASP A 105 -19.26 10.06 -19.17
N LYS A 106 -17.99 10.36 -18.94
CA LYS A 106 -16.88 9.41 -18.96
C LYS A 106 -16.30 9.10 -17.59
N LEU A 107 -16.89 9.63 -16.51
CA LEU A 107 -16.48 9.31 -15.15
C LEU A 107 -16.74 7.81 -14.88
N GLU A 108 -15.70 7.09 -14.45
CA GLU A 108 -15.84 5.69 -14.04
C GLU A 108 -16.54 5.63 -12.67
N PHE A 109 -17.58 4.79 -12.56
CA PHE A 109 -18.24 4.55 -11.27
C PHE A 109 -17.29 3.80 -10.32
N PRO A 110 -17.19 4.17 -9.03
CA PRO A 110 -16.19 3.62 -8.11
C PRO A 110 -16.57 2.23 -7.55
N SER A 111 -16.77 1.23 -8.41
CA SER A 111 -17.21 -0.13 -8.04
C SER A 111 -16.10 -1.19 -7.97
N GLY A 112 -14.83 -0.81 -7.85
CA GLY A 112 -13.74 -1.79 -7.78
C GLY A 112 -12.34 -1.20 -7.66
N SER A 113 -11.33 -2.00 -8.00
CA SER A 113 -9.94 -1.54 -8.08
C SER A 113 -9.77 -0.49 -9.17
N VAL A 114 -8.95 0.52 -8.90
CA VAL A 114 -8.69 1.62 -9.82
C VAL A 114 -7.73 1.14 -10.92
N PRO A 115 -8.12 1.19 -12.22
CA PRO A 115 -7.27 0.76 -13.33
C PRO A 115 -5.90 1.44 -13.35
N LEU A 116 -4.91 0.79 -13.96
CA LEU A 116 -3.52 1.30 -13.99
C LEU A 116 -3.39 2.69 -14.63
N HIS A 117 -4.18 2.94 -15.68
CA HIS A 117 -4.16 4.21 -16.43
C HIS A 117 -5.30 5.15 -16.02
N SER A 118 -6.05 4.82 -14.96
CA SER A 118 -7.10 5.70 -14.48
C SER A 118 -6.46 6.93 -13.80
N PRO A 119 -6.90 8.16 -14.14
CA PRO A 119 -6.39 9.38 -13.52
C PRO A 119 -6.89 9.59 -12.09
N PHE A 120 -7.69 8.65 -11.60
CA PHE A 120 -8.31 8.73 -10.28
C PHE A 120 -7.60 7.85 -9.23
N TYR A 121 -6.40 7.36 -9.55
CA TYR A 121 -5.52 6.81 -8.54
C TYR A 121 -4.70 7.93 -7.92
N VAL A 122 -4.68 7.96 -6.59
CA VAL A 122 -3.85 8.89 -5.84
C VAL A 122 -2.73 8.12 -5.17
N GLU A 123 -1.50 8.50 -5.51
CA GLU A 123 -0.32 7.97 -4.85
C GLU A 123 -0.28 8.39 -3.38
N ARG A 124 0.19 7.47 -2.54
CA ARG A 124 0.29 7.66 -1.09
C ARG A 124 1.75 7.62 -0.68
N ALA A 125 2.51 8.61 -1.12
CA ALA A 125 3.94 8.70 -0.81
C ALA A 125 4.19 8.57 0.72
N PRO A 126 5.17 7.76 1.15
CA PRO A 126 6.15 7.03 0.35
C PRO A 126 5.78 5.56 0.01
N ILE A 127 4.52 5.15 0.17
CA ILE A 127 4.10 3.73 0.12
C ILE A 127 4.48 3.04 -1.19
N GLU A 128 4.18 3.65 -2.34
CA GLU A 128 4.51 3.09 -3.64
C GLU A 128 6.02 2.88 -3.79
N ALA A 129 6.82 3.90 -3.45
CA ALA A 129 8.28 3.84 -3.50
C ALA A 129 8.85 2.71 -2.64
N GLN A 130 8.30 2.51 -1.43
CA GLN A 130 8.67 1.40 -0.56
C GLN A 130 8.32 0.05 -1.20
N CYS A 131 7.16 -0.07 -1.82
CA CYS A 131 6.75 -1.31 -2.50
C CYS A 131 7.64 -1.63 -3.70
N TRP A 132 8.05 -0.63 -4.50
CA TRP A 132 8.97 -0.81 -5.63
C TRP A 132 10.34 -1.32 -5.16
N ALA A 133 10.86 -0.69 -4.10
CA ALA A 133 12.13 -1.08 -3.50
C ALA A 133 12.07 -2.50 -2.95
N GLU A 134 10.96 -2.85 -2.28
CA GLU A 134 10.81 -4.16 -1.65
C GLU A 134 10.63 -5.28 -2.66
N VAL A 135 9.76 -5.14 -3.67
CA VAL A 135 9.52 -6.18 -4.68
C VAL A 135 10.78 -6.49 -5.52
N SER A 136 11.73 -5.56 -5.54
CA SER A 136 13.02 -5.74 -6.21
C SER A 136 13.98 -6.65 -5.42
N LYS A 137 13.77 -6.85 -4.11
CA LYS A 137 14.68 -7.64 -3.24
C LYS A 137 14.48 -9.15 -3.39
N PRO A 138 15.56 -9.95 -3.52
CA PRO A 138 15.53 -11.41 -3.37
C PRO A 138 14.63 -11.91 -2.24
N GLY A 139 13.73 -12.83 -2.55
CA GLY A 139 12.85 -13.45 -1.55
C GLY A 139 11.82 -12.54 -0.89
N SER A 140 11.55 -11.33 -1.40
CA SER A 140 10.75 -10.34 -0.67
C SER A 140 9.31 -10.78 -0.39
N LEU A 141 8.73 -10.25 0.70
CA LEU A 141 7.31 -10.38 1.02
C LEU A 141 6.73 -8.99 1.35
N ILE A 142 5.69 -8.59 0.62
CA ILE A 142 4.91 -7.37 0.87
C ILE A 142 3.53 -7.79 1.39
N ARG A 143 3.08 -7.17 2.48
CA ARG A 143 1.75 -7.40 3.06
C ARG A 143 0.93 -6.15 3.05
N ILE A 144 -0.14 -6.14 2.26
CA ILE A 144 -1.05 -5.00 2.18
C ILE A 144 -2.27 -5.29 3.07
N ARG A 145 -2.41 -4.51 4.15
CA ARG A 145 -3.49 -4.65 5.14
C ARG A 145 -4.22 -3.32 5.35
N ALA A 146 -5.53 -3.35 5.24
CA ALA A 146 -6.42 -2.22 5.51
C ALA A 146 -7.88 -2.70 5.47
N PRO A 147 -8.83 -1.92 6.01
CA PRO A 147 -10.27 -2.16 5.83
C PRO A 147 -10.66 -2.32 4.36
N GLN A 148 -11.82 -2.90 4.08
CA GLN A 148 -12.32 -2.98 2.71
C GLN A 148 -12.40 -1.58 2.05
N ARG A 149 -12.34 -1.56 0.71
CA ARG A 149 -12.54 -0.32 -0.09
C ARG A 149 -11.55 0.84 0.18
N THR A 150 -10.37 0.51 0.72
CA THR A 150 -9.24 1.43 0.91
C THR A 150 -8.24 1.45 -0.27
N GLY A 151 -8.43 0.62 -1.28
CA GLY A 151 -7.58 0.58 -2.48
C GLY A 151 -6.40 -0.40 -2.41
N LYS A 152 -6.50 -1.46 -1.59
CA LYS A 152 -5.49 -2.53 -1.48
C LYS A 152 -5.18 -3.20 -2.83
N THR A 153 -6.21 -3.69 -3.52
CA THR A 153 -6.09 -4.31 -4.84
C THR A 153 -5.54 -3.32 -5.87
N SER A 154 -5.90 -2.03 -5.79
CA SER A 154 -5.37 -0.98 -6.68
C SER A 154 -3.85 -0.80 -6.51
N LEU A 155 -3.33 -0.88 -5.27
CA LEU A 155 -1.90 -0.85 -5.00
C LEU A 155 -1.22 -2.15 -5.46
N MET A 156 -1.80 -3.32 -5.16
CA MET A 156 -1.26 -4.62 -5.61
C MET A 156 -1.10 -4.67 -7.14
N GLN A 157 -2.11 -4.25 -7.88
CA GLN A 157 -2.07 -4.20 -9.35
C GLN A 157 -0.92 -3.33 -9.87
N ARG A 158 -0.61 -2.24 -9.17
CA ARG A 158 0.50 -1.34 -9.50
C ARG A 158 1.85 -1.99 -9.21
N ILE A 159 1.99 -2.68 -8.08
CA ILE A 159 3.18 -3.50 -7.75
C ILE A 159 3.42 -4.56 -8.83
N VAL A 160 2.38 -5.28 -9.22
CA VAL A 160 2.44 -6.28 -10.30
C VAL A 160 2.79 -5.63 -11.64
N ALA A 161 2.22 -4.47 -11.97
CA ALA A 161 2.51 -3.76 -13.22
C ALA A 161 3.98 -3.30 -13.29
N TYR A 162 4.51 -2.74 -12.21
CA TYR A 162 5.93 -2.40 -12.10
C TYR A 162 6.81 -3.64 -12.27
N ALA A 163 6.50 -4.74 -11.58
CA ALA A 163 7.25 -5.99 -11.69
C ALA A 163 7.28 -6.53 -13.12
N LYS A 164 6.15 -6.46 -13.85
CA LYS A 164 6.11 -6.81 -15.28
C LYS A 164 7.01 -5.91 -16.11
N GLN A 165 6.99 -4.60 -15.87
CA GLN A 165 7.84 -3.63 -16.57
C GLN A 165 9.33 -3.85 -16.30
N THR A 166 9.69 -4.36 -15.12
CA THR A 166 11.08 -4.74 -14.78
C THR A 166 11.46 -6.15 -15.28
N GLY A 167 10.59 -6.83 -16.02
CA GLY A 167 10.88 -8.13 -16.63
C GLY A 167 10.65 -9.35 -15.72
N PHE A 168 9.96 -9.18 -14.59
CA PHE A 168 9.60 -10.31 -13.74
C PHE A 168 8.38 -11.05 -14.28
N ASN A 169 8.36 -12.36 -14.07
CA ASN A 169 7.15 -13.15 -14.22
C ASN A 169 6.18 -12.76 -13.11
N THR A 170 4.88 -12.71 -13.41
CA THR A 170 3.90 -12.34 -12.41
C THR A 170 2.67 -13.24 -12.49
N VAL A 171 2.21 -13.70 -11.34
CA VAL A 171 0.96 -14.43 -11.18
C VAL A 171 0.10 -13.68 -10.17
N THR A 172 -1.18 -13.54 -10.44
CA THR A 172 -2.14 -12.95 -9.50
C THR A 172 -3.28 -13.93 -9.28
N LEU A 173 -3.45 -14.38 -8.04
CA LEU A 173 -4.53 -15.25 -7.63
C LEU A 173 -5.51 -14.47 -6.77
N ASN A 174 -6.72 -14.26 -7.26
CA ASN A 174 -7.81 -13.75 -6.43
C ASN A 174 -8.57 -14.92 -5.84
N LEU A 175 -8.48 -15.09 -4.52
CA LEU A 175 -9.10 -16.26 -3.89
C LEU A 175 -10.62 -16.24 -3.96
N GLN A 176 -11.30 -15.11 -4.20
CA GLN A 176 -12.76 -15.06 -4.45
C GLN A 176 -13.18 -15.81 -5.72
N GLN A 177 -12.26 -16.05 -6.66
CA GLN A 177 -12.57 -16.75 -7.92
C GLN A 177 -12.62 -18.28 -7.77
N ALA A 178 -12.07 -18.84 -6.69
CA ALA A 178 -12.09 -20.29 -6.47
C ALA A 178 -13.50 -20.79 -6.13
N ASP A 179 -13.87 -21.98 -6.60
CA ASP A 179 -15.10 -22.63 -6.16
C ASP A 179 -15.02 -22.96 -4.67
N ARG A 180 -16.17 -22.96 -3.99
CA ARG A 180 -16.24 -23.34 -2.56
C ARG A 180 -15.58 -24.70 -2.28
N ARG A 181 -15.70 -25.65 -3.22
CA ARG A 181 -15.12 -27.00 -3.13
C ARG A 181 -13.59 -27.03 -3.07
N VAL A 182 -12.94 -25.98 -3.55
CA VAL A 182 -11.47 -25.84 -3.50
C VAL A 182 -10.99 -25.68 -2.06
N PHE A 183 -11.79 -25.03 -1.20
CA PHE A 183 -11.46 -24.77 0.19
C PHE A 183 -11.81 -25.93 1.15
N GLU A 184 -12.44 -27.00 0.66
CA GLU A 184 -12.86 -28.15 1.48
C GLU A 184 -11.68 -28.96 2.04
N SER A 185 -10.51 -28.92 1.39
CA SER A 185 -9.30 -29.56 1.92
C SER A 185 -8.04 -28.86 1.45
N LEU A 186 -6.99 -28.97 2.26
CA LEU A 186 -5.66 -28.45 1.92
C LEU A 186 -5.15 -29.03 0.60
N ASP A 187 -5.36 -30.32 0.37
CA ASP A 187 -4.93 -30.99 -0.85
C ASP A 187 -5.52 -30.35 -2.11
N ARG A 188 -6.85 -30.19 -2.15
CA ARG A 188 -7.56 -29.58 -3.28
C ARG A 188 -7.15 -28.13 -3.49
N PHE A 189 -7.01 -27.38 -2.39
CA PHE A 189 -6.57 -26.00 -2.44
C PHE A 189 -5.17 -25.87 -3.03
N LEU A 190 -4.20 -26.67 -2.57
CA LEU A 190 -2.82 -26.61 -3.05
C LEU A 190 -2.70 -27.09 -4.50
N ARG A 191 -3.45 -28.12 -4.92
CA ARG A 191 -3.53 -28.53 -6.33
C ARG A 191 -4.10 -27.41 -7.20
N TRP A 192 -5.21 -26.79 -6.79
CA TRP A 192 -5.79 -25.64 -7.49
C TRP A 192 -4.80 -24.48 -7.57
N PHE A 193 -4.12 -24.15 -6.47
CA PHE A 193 -3.13 -23.09 -6.38
C PHE A 193 -1.97 -23.31 -7.39
N CYS A 194 -1.37 -24.50 -7.38
CA CYS A 194 -0.30 -24.86 -8.29
C CYS A 194 -0.76 -24.90 -9.76
N ALA A 195 -1.97 -25.41 -10.05
CA ALA A 195 -2.53 -25.39 -11.40
C ALA A 195 -2.68 -23.98 -11.95
N ASN A 196 -3.23 -23.05 -11.15
CA ASN A 196 -3.44 -21.66 -11.58
C ASN A 196 -2.12 -20.92 -11.81
N ILE A 197 -1.10 -21.15 -10.95
CA ILE A 197 0.24 -20.60 -11.15
C ILE A 197 0.82 -21.09 -12.48
N SER A 198 0.73 -22.39 -12.75
CA SER A 198 1.25 -23.00 -13.98
C SER A 198 0.58 -22.41 -15.21
N GLN A 199 -0.75 -22.33 -15.21
CA GLN A 199 -1.53 -21.80 -16.32
C GLN A 199 -1.22 -20.33 -16.61
N GLN A 200 -1.12 -19.47 -15.58
CA GLN A 200 -0.80 -18.06 -15.77
C GLN A 200 0.64 -17.84 -16.26
N LEU A 201 1.55 -18.77 -15.95
CA LEU A 201 2.91 -18.80 -16.50
C LEU A 201 3.01 -19.49 -17.86
N GLN A 202 1.88 -19.93 -18.44
CA GLN A 202 1.83 -20.67 -19.70
C GLN A 202 2.63 -21.98 -19.67
N LEU A 203 2.71 -22.62 -18.50
CA LEU A 203 3.32 -23.92 -18.26
C LEU A 203 2.24 -25.01 -18.21
N LEU A 204 2.56 -26.21 -18.70
CA LEU A 204 1.69 -27.38 -18.58
C LEU A 204 1.65 -27.86 -17.12
N PRO A 205 0.49 -27.91 -16.45
CA PRO A 205 0.45 -28.35 -15.05
C PRO A 205 0.90 -29.81 -14.91
N GLN A 206 1.98 -30.07 -14.16
CA GLN A 206 2.53 -31.41 -13.92
C GLN A 206 2.18 -31.95 -12.53
N LEU A 207 0.99 -31.64 -12.01
CA LEU A 207 0.65 -31.90 -10.62
C LEU A 207 0.85 -33.36 -10.22
N ASP A 208 0.36 -34.31 -11.01
CA ASP A 208 0.38 -35.74 -10.66
C ASP A 208 1.78 -36.34 -10.59
N GLU A 209 2.79 -35.72 -11.21
CA GLU A 209 4.20 -36.14 -11.09
C GLU A 209 4.83 -35.71 -9.76
N TYR A 210 4.36 -34.59 -9.21
CA TYR A 210 4.90 -33.99 -7.98
C TYR A 210 4.02 -34.24 -6.75
N TRP A 211 2.84 -34.84 -6.93
CA TRP A 211 1.88 -35.06 -5.86
C TRP A 211 1.97 -36.47 -5.32
N ASP A 212 2.58 -36.58 -4.15
CA ASP A 212 2.79 -37.84 -3.45
C ASP A 212 2.05 -37.80 -2.10
N GLU A 213 1.18 -38.80 -1.90
CA GLU A 213 0.36 -38.92 -0.69
C GLU A 213 1.20 -39.25 0.55
N ASP A 214 2.32 -39.96 0.41
CA ASP A 214 3.16 -40.42 1.52
C ASP A 214 3.93 -39.25 2.16
N ILE A 215 4.35 -38.26 1.36
CA ILE A 215 5.05 -37.05 1.86
C ILE A 215 4.08 -35.91 2.23
N GLY A 216 2.82 -36.03 1.80
CA GLY A 216 1.75 -35.07 2.06
C GLY A 216 1.72 -33.84 1.14
N SER A 217 0.55 -33.20 1.05
CA SER A 217 0.26 -32.11 0.11
C SER A 217 1.12 -30.86 0.31
N LYS A 218 1.52 -30.56 1.56
CA LYS A 218 2.40 -29.42 1.90
C LYS A 218 3.77 -29.55 1.25
N MET A 219 4.39 -30.73 1.41
CA MET A 219 5.69 -31.02 0.82
C MET A 219 5.58 -31.12 -0.70
N SER A 220 4.55 -31.81 -1.21
CA SER A 220 4.26 -31.90 -2.65
C SER A 220 4.17 -30.51 -3.31
N CYS A 221 3.39 -29.59 -2.74
CA CYS A 221 3.28 -28.20 -3.20
C CYS A 221 4.64 -27.47 -3.18
N THR A 222 5.39 -27.64 -2.09
CA THR A 222 6.71 -26.99 -1.93
C THR A 222 7.69 -27.49 -2.98
N LEU A 223 7.74 -28.80 -3.23
CA LEU A 223 8.56 -29.41 -4.28
C LEU A 223 8.13 -28.98 -5.67
N TYR A 224 6.82 -28.89 -5.93
CA TYR A 224 6.28 -28.37 -7.20
C TYR A 224 6.74 -26.94 -7.45
N MET A 225 6.56 -26.06 -6.46
CA MET A 225 7.00 -24.65 -6.56
C MET A 225 8.51 -24.56 -6.78
N GLN A 226 9.30 -25.29 -5.99
CA GLN A 226 10.75 -25.21 -6.02
C GLN A 226 11.37 -25.85 -7.28
N ARG A 227 10.95 -27.06 -7.63
CA ARG A 227 11.61 -27.91 -8.64
C ARG A 227 10.98 -27.79 -10.03
N TYR A 228 9.72 -27.39 -10.12
CA TYR A 228 9.05 -27.18 -11.40
C TYR A 228 8.93 -25.69 -11.70
N ILE A 229 8.12 -24.95 -10.93
CA ILE A 229 7.79 -23.55 -11.25
C ILE A 229 9.02 -22.64 -11.25
N LEU A 230 9.75 -22.56 -10.14
CA LEU A 230 10.89 -21.63 -9.98
C LEU A 230 12.11 -22.02 -10.82
N LYS A 231 12.22 -23.30 -11.22
CA LYS A 231 13.24 -23.75 -12.18
C LYS A 231 12.87 -23.44 -13.62
N SER A 232 11.58 -23.43 -13.96
CA SER A 232 11.11 -23.18 -15.34
C SER A 232 11.08 -21.71 -15.72
N VAL A 233 11.19 -20.79 -14.75
CA VAL A 233 11.24 -19.35 -15.00
C VAL A 233 12.68 -18.81 -14.96
N ASP A 234 13.04 -18.03 -15.97
CA ASP A 234 14.38 -17.46 -16.13
C ASP A 234 14.60 -16.21 -15.26
N THR A 235 13.53 -15.52 -14.89
CA THR A 235 13.54 -14.31 -14.04
C THR A 235 12.73 -14.52 -12.77
N ALA A 236 12.78 -13.55 -11.85
CA ALA A 236 12.00 -13.60 -10.61
C ALA A 236 10.49 -13.74 -10.89
N LEU A 237 9.79 -14.43 -9.99
CA LEU A 237 8.35 -14.63 -10.01
C LEU A 237 7.70 -13.82 -8.89
N VAL A 238 6.87 -12.84 -9.24
CA VAL A 238 5.97 -12.16 -8.31
C VAL A 238 4.65 -12.91 -8.23
N LEU A 239 4.37 -13.51 -7.08
CA LEU A 239 3.10 -14.15 -6.78
C LEU A 239 2.28 -13.23 -5.87
N ALA A 240 1.21 -12.67 -6.42
CA ALA A 240 0.26 -11.83 -5.71
C ALA A 240 -0.99 -12.64 -5.33
N LEU A 241 -1.30 -12.67 -4.04
CA LEU A 241 -2.49 -13.31 -3.47
C LEU A 241 -3.45 -12.22 -3.01
N ASP A 242 -4.57 -12.10 -3.71
CA ASP A 242 -5.64 -11.15 -3.39
C ASP A 242 -6.78 -11.83 -2.64
N GLU A 243 -7.49 -11.06 -1.81
CA GLU A 243 -8.60 -11.55 -0.98
C GLU A 243 -8.24 -12.77 -0.11
N VAL A 244 -7.05 -12.75 0.51
CA VAL A 244 -6.58 -13.81 1.42
C VAL A 244 -7.52 -14.01 2.61
N ASN A 245 -8.33 -13.00 2.93
CA ASN A 245 -9.41 -13.09 3.91
C ASN A 245 -10.42 -14.21 3.63
N ARG A 246 -10.57 -14.69 2.40
CA ARG A 246 -11.44 -15.84 2.14
C ARG A 246 -10.97 -17.13 2.81
N LEU A 247 -9.67 -17.31 3.00
CA LEU A 247 -9.14 -18.47 3.73
C LEU A 247 -9.58 -18.49 5.18
N PHE A 248 -9.90 -17.32 5.73
CA PHE A 248 -10.26 -17.18 7.13
C PHE A 248 -11.65 -17.78 7.44
N GLU A 249 -12.48 -18.01 6.42
CA GLU A 249 -13.71 -18.79 6.56
C GLU A 249 -13.42 -20.30 6.77
N TYR A 250 -12.17 -20.74 6.56
CA TYR A 250 -11.71 -22.13 6.63
C TYR A 250 -10.46 -22.22 7.55
N PRO A 251 -10.62 -22.18 8.89
CA PRO A 251 -9.51 -22.05 9.83
C PRO A 251 -8.45 -23.14 9.70
N ASP A 252 -8.84 -24.40 9.51
CA ASP A 252 -7.92 -25.52 9.35
C ASP A 252 -7.04 -25.33 8.10
N LEU A 253 -7.65 -24.98 6.97
CA LEU A 253 -6.96 -24.67 5.72
C LEU A 253 -5.99 -23.49 5.89
N ALA A 254 -6.44 -22.40 6.51
CA ALA A 254 -5.60 -21.22 6.75
C ALA A 254 -4.41 -21.54 7.66
N SER A 255 -4.63 -22.36 8.69
CA SER A 255 -3.59 -22.76 9.65
C SER A 255 -2.48 -23.60 9.02
N ASP A 256 -2.77 -24.30 7.91
CA ASP A 256 -1.80 -25.08 7.17
C ASP A 256 -1.16 -24.35 5.99
N PHE A 257 -1.94 -23.57 5.24
CA PHE A 257 -1.44 -22.90 4.03
C PHE A 257 -0.61 -21.66 4.35
N LEU A 258 -1.02 -20.83 5.32
CA LEU A 258 -0.30 -19.60 5.64
C LEU A 258 1.15 -19.88 6.08
N PRO A 259 1.44 -20.86 6.94
CA PRO A 259 2.81 -21.22 7.27
C PRO A 259 3.67 -21.58 6.07
N LEU A 260 3.13 -22.18 5.00
CA LEU A 260 3.90 -22.44 3.78
C LEU A 260 4.47 -21.17 3.16
N LEU A 261 3.65 -20.12 3.06
CA LEU A 261 4.09 -18.83 2.51
C LEU A 261 5.22 -18.23 3.34
N ARG A 262 5.15 -18.39 4.67
CA ARG A 262 6.20 -17.95 5.58
C ARG A 262 7.48 -18.77 5.40
N THR A 263 7.38 -20.10 5.35
CA THR A 263 8.53 -20.98 5.12
C THR A 263 9.23 -20.63 3.82
N TRP A 264 8.51 -20.43 2.72
CA TRP A 264 9.13 -20.04 1.44
C TRP A 264 9.82 -18.68 1.49
N TYR A 265 9.29 -17.73 2.27
CA TYR A 265 9.94 -16.45 2.51
C TYR A 265 11.23 -16.60 3.35
N GLU A 266 11.19 -17.39 4.41
CA GLU A 266 12.34 -17.64 5.29
C GLU A 266 13.44 -18.43 4.54
N ASP A 267 13.07 -19.44 3.77
CA ASP A 267 13.96 -20.26 2.94
C ASP A 267 14.72 -19.43 1.89
N ALA A 268 14.17 -18.29 1.45
CA ALA A 268 14.87 -17.42 0.51
C ALA A 268 16.15 -16.79 1.09
N SER A 269 16.31 -16.79 2.41
CA SER A 269 17.57 -16.37 3.05
C SER A 269 18.69 -17.40 2.87
N GLU A 270 18.36 -18.68 2.70
CA GLU A 270 19.33 -19.78 2.63
C GLU A 270 19.46 -20.37 1.21
N TYR A 271 18.37 -20.40 0.45
CA TYR A 271 18.29 -21.11 -0.83
C TYR A 271 18.04 -20.14 -2.00
N GLU A 272 18.98 -20.08 -2.94
CA GLU A 272 18.91 -19.21 -4.12
C GLU A 272 17.68 -19.44 -5.00
N VAL A 273 17.14 -20.66 -5.05
CA VAL A 273 15.91 -20.93 -5.81
C VAL A 273 14.72 -20.15 -5.26
N TRP A 274 14.59 -20.03 -3.93
CA TRP A 274 13.52 -19.29 -3.27
C TRP A 274 13.75 -17.77 -3.35
N GLN A 275 15.00 -17.33 -3.55
CA GLN A 275 15.30 -15.94 -3.91
C GLN A 275 14.71 -15.50 -5.25
N LYS A 276 14.17 -16.41 -6.08
CA LYS A 276 13.39 -16.02 -7.26
C LYS A 276 11.95 -15.64 -6.93
N LEU A 277 11.38 -16.10 -5.82
CA LEU A 277 10.00 -15.81 -5.45
C LEU A 277 9.88 -14.43 -4.78
N ARG A 278 8.86 -13.65 -5.16
CA ARG A 278 8.42 -12.43 -4.47
C ARG A 278 6.95 -12.61 -4.13
N LEU A 279 6.59 -12.42 -2.86
CA LEU A 279 5.23 -12.59 -2.40
C LEU A 279 4.56 -11.23 -2.18
N ILE A 280 3.31 -11.10 -2.63
CA ILE A 280 2.43 -9.99 -2.25
C ILE A 280 1.17 -10.61 -1.66
N VAL A 281 0.86 -10.28 -0.42
CA VAL A 281 -0.28 -10.84 0.31
C VAL A 281 -1.23 -9.72 0.69
N VAL A 282 -2.43 -9.74 0.12
CA VAL A 282 -3.48 -8.75 0.38
C VAL A 282 -4.59 -9.36 1.22
N HIS A 283 -4.89 -8.73 2.35
CA HIS A 283 -6.00 -9.14 3.21
C HIS A 283 -6.73 -7.93 3.78
N ALA A 284 -8.05 -8.06 3.91
CA ALA A 284 -8.83 -7.16 4.75
C ALA A 284 -8.53 -7.43 6.23
N THR A 285 -8.59 -6.39 7.04
CA THR A 285 -8.39 -6.52 8.50
C THR A 285 -9.59 -7.15 9.21
N GLU A 286 -10.76 -7.19 8.56
CA GLU A 286 -12.09 -7.39 9.16
C GLU A 286 -12.29 -8.74 9.89
N VAL A 287 -11.54 -9.75 9.49
CA VAL A 287 -11.70 -11.10 10.04
C VAL A 287 -10.61 -11.32 11.09
N TYR A 288 -10.98 -11.13 12.36
CA TYR A 288 -10.14 -11.55 13.48
C TYR A 288 -10.16 -13.07 13.59
N ILE A 289 -9.08 -13.72 13.16
CA ILE A 289 -8.79 -15.10 13.57
C ILE A 289 -7.68 -15.07 14.60
N PRO A 290 -7.82 -15.80 15.72
CA PRO A 290 -6.68 -16.19 16.54
C PRO A 290 -5.78 -17.16 15.74
N LEU A 291 -5.05 -16.65 14.75
CA LEU A 291 -3.97 -17.39 14.11
C LEU A 291 -2.79 -17.41 15.07
N ASN A 292 -2.05 -18.51 15.12
CA ASN A 292 -0.76 -18.56 15.79
C ASN A 292 0.14 -17.47 15.16
N LEU A 293 0.31 -16.37 15.89
CA LEU A 293 1.05 -15.18 15.45
C LEU A 293 2.44 -15.56 14.91
N ASN A 294 3.07 -16.60 15.46
CA ASN A 294 4.42 -17.00 15.08
C ASN A 294 4.49 -17.95 13.88
N GLN A 295 3.36 -18.35 13.28
CA GLN A 295 3.34 -19.31 12.17
C GLN A 295 2.83 -18.71 10.86
N SER A 296 2.14 -17.57 10.91
CA SER A 296 1.64 -16.89 9.72
C SER A 296 2.68 -15.93 9.10
N PRO A 297 2.64 -15.67 7.78
CA PRO A 297 3.47 -14.66 7.13
C PRO A 297 3.11 -13.24 7.61
N PHE A 298 2.01 -13.05 8.34
CA PHE A 298 1.53 -11.74 8.80
C PHE A 298 2.43 -11.04 9.83
N ASN A 299 3.54 -11.64 10.24
CA ASN A 299 4.54 -11.01 11.11
C ASN A 299 5.94 -10.87 10.48
N VAL A 300 6.11 -11.23 9.20
CA VAL A 300 7.38 -11.12 8.46
C VAL A 300 7.23 -10.30 7.18
N GLY A 301 8.32 -9.86 6.55
CA GLY A 301 8.27 -8.99 5.36
C GLY A 301 7.74 -7.58 5.65
N LEU A 302 7.58 -6.76 4.60
CA LEU A 302 7.18 -5.35 4.67
C LEU A 302 5.67 -5.19 4.89
N PRO A 303 5.21 -4.64 6.04
CA PRO A 303 3.80 -4.32 6.24
C PRO A 303 3.43 -2.96 5.63
N ILE A 304 2.42 -2.94 4.79
CA ILE A 304 1.81 -1.73 4.22
C ILE A 304 0.41 -1.56 4.80
N LYS A 305 0.23 -0.52 5.63
CA LYS A 305 -1.09 -0.03 6.07
C LYS A 305 -1.47 1.15 5.20
N LEU A 306 -2.61 1.07 4.50
CA LEU A 306 -3.08 2.17 3.66
C LEU A 306 -3.77 3.24 4.52
N PRO A 307 -3.26 4.49 4.52
CA PRO A 307 -3.94 5.59 5.20
C PRO A 307 -5.13 6.10 4.39
N GLU A 308 -5.99 6.84 5.07
CA GLU A 308 -6.99 7.70 4.46
C GLU A 308 -6.34 8.82 3.63
N PHE A 309 -7.10 9.39 2.70
CA PHE A 309 -6.65 10.53 1.91
C PHE A 309 -6.60 11.82 2.73
N THR A 310 -5.55 12.59 2.51
CA THR A 310 -5.44 13.96 3.01
C THR A 310 -6.36 14.90 2.23
N LEU A 311 -6.67 16.08 2.80
CA LEU A 311 -7.43 17.11 2.08
C LEU A 311 -6.82 17.46 0.72
N ALA A 312 -5.49 17.54 0.63
CA ALA A 312 -4.78 17.82 -0.62
C ALA A 312 -5.00 16.72 -1.66
N GLN A 313 -5.02 15.46 -1.23
CA GLN A 313 -5.32 14.31 -2.09
C GLN A 313 -6.79 14.30 -2.54
N VAL A 314 -7.72 14.66 -1.66
CA VAL A 314 -9.14 14.82 -1.99
C VAL A 314 -9.35 15.95 -2.99
N GLN A 315 -8.65 17.08 -2.82
CA GLN A 315 -8.67 18.20 -3.75
C GLN A 315 -8.15 17.79 -5.14
N ALA A 316 -7.02 17.09 -5.20
CA ALA A 316 -6.49 16.57 -6.45
C ALA A 316 -7.50 15.66 -7.17
N LEU A 317 -8.16 14.76 -6.43
CA LEU A 317 -9.24 13.94 -6.98
C LEU A 317 -10.42 14.77 -7.45
N ALA A 318 -10.86 15.77 -6.70
CA ALA A 318 -12.00 16.60 -7.06
C ALA A 318 -11.77 17.30 -8.42
N LEU A 319 -10.57 17.83 -8.62
CA LEU A 319 -10.15 18.43 -9.88
C LEU A 319 -10.12 17.40 -11.02
N SER A 320 -9.65 16.16 -10.77
CA SER A 320 -9.73 15.08 -11.76
C SER A 320 -11.17 14.67 -12.11
N HIS A 321 -12.15 14.90 -11.23
CA HIS A 321 -13.58 14.68 -11.48
C HIS A 321 -14.27 15.89 -12.14
N GLY A 322 -13.51 16.92 -12.54
CA GLY A 322 -14.04 18.10 -13.21
C GLY A 322 -14.68 19.14 -12.28
N LEU A 323 -14.42 19.05 -10.98
CA LEU A 323 -14.91 20.03 -10.00
C LEU A 323 -13.97 21.22 -9.92
N GLU A 324 -13.98 22.08 -10.94
CA GLU A 324 -13.07 23.24 -11.05
C GLU A 324 -13.15 24.19 -9.84
N TRP A 325 -14.32 24.27 -9.20
CA TRP A 325 -14.51 25.08 -7.99
C TRP A 325 -13.56 24.68 -6.85
N ALA A 326 -13.09 23.43 -6.81
CA ALA A 326 -12.14 22.92 -5.83
C ALA A 326 -10.73 23.54 -5.91
N ALA A 327 -10.41 24.24 -7.01
CA ALA A 327 -9.12 24.93 -7.16
C ALA A 327 -9.01 26.19 -6.30
N SER A 328 -10.15 26.80 -5.94
CA SER A 328 -10.21 28.05 -5.16
C SER A 328 -10.13 27.79 -3.66
N GLU A 329 -9.69 28.77 -2.86
CA GLU A 329 -9.66 28.69 -1.39
C GLU A 329 -11.07 28.40 -0.81
N ALA A 330 -12.10 29.05 -1.36
CA ALA A 330 -13.49 28.78 -1.00
C ALA A 330 -13.93 27.34 -1.34
N GLY A 331 -13.41 26.79 -2.44
CA GLY A 331 -13.63 25.40 -2.82
C GLY A 331 -12.93 24.41 -1.91
N VAL A 332 -11.71 24.72 -1.46
CA VAL A 332 -10.99 23.91 -0.48
C VAL A 332 -11.75 23.88 0.85
N GLN A 333 -12.33 25.00 1.29
CA GLN A 333 -13.19 25.04 2.49
C GLN A 333 -14.45 24.16 2.32
N LYS A 334 -15.07 24.17 1.14
CA LYS A 334 -16.18 23.26 0.81
C LYS A 334 -15.77 21.79 0.86
N LEU A 335 -14.60 21.44 0.32
CA LEU A 335 -14.05 20.09 0.42
C LEU A 335 -13.72 19.69 1.85
N GLN A 336 -13.27 20.63 2.69
CA GLN A 336 -13.04 20.37 4.11
C GLN A 336 -14.34 19.93 4.79
N ALA A 337 -15.49 20.51 4.47
CA ALA A 337 -16.78 20.07 5.02
C ALA A 337 -17.13 18.62 4.63
N LEU A 338 -16.76 18.20 3.42
CA LEU A 338 -16.90 16.80 2.97
C LEU A 338 -15.95 15.88 3.73
N VAL A 339 -14.65 16.23 3.81
CA VAL A 339 -13.64 15.45 4.54
C VAL A 339 -13.97 15.35 6.03
N ASP A 340 -14.50 16.42 6.63
CA ASP A 340 -15.01 16.41 8.00
C ASP A 340 -16.14 15.40 8.21
N LEU A 341 -16.97 15.19 7.19
CA LEU A 341 -18.10 14.28 7.25
C LEU A 341 -17.67 12.83 7.05
N ILE A 342 -16.91 12.54 5.99
CA ILE A 342 -16.59 11.16 5.55
C ILE A 342 -15.15 10.72 5.82
N GLY A 343 -14.35 11.58 6.45
CA GLY A 343 -12.91 11.38 6.58
C GLY A 343 -12.21 11.45 5.22
N GLY A 344 -11.07 10.77 5.11
CA GLY A 344 -10.38 10.56 3.85
C GLY A 344 -10.64 9.18 3.24
N HIS A 345 -11.75 8.52 3.59
CA HIS A 345 -12.01 7.15 3.16
C HIS A 345 -12.06 7.05 1.62
N PRO A 346 -11.15 6.30 0.95
CA PRO A 346 -10.98 6.36 -0.50
C PRO A 346 -12.25 6.13 -1.32
N TYR A 347 -13.04 5.11 -0.96
CA TYR A 347 -14.31 4.83 -1.63
C TYR A 347 -15.39 5.88 -1.40
N LEU A 348 -15.60 6.35 -0.16
CA LEU A 348 -16.60 7.39 0.12
C LEU A 348 -16.25 8.69 -0.60
N VAL A 349 -14.97 9.06 -0.60
CA VAL A 349 -14.48 10.23 -1.36
C VAL A 349 -14.77 10.05 -2.84
N ARG A 350 -14.38 8.92 -3.45
CA ARG A 350 -14.62 8.68 -4.88
C ARG A 350 -16.11 8.68 -5.23
N LEU A 351 -16.97 8.13 -4.37
CA LEU A 351 -18.41 8.12 -4.59
C LEU A 351 -19.00 9.53 -4.54
N ALA A 352 -18.59 10.34 -3.57
CA ALA A 352 -18.97 11.74 -3.49
C ALA A 352 -18.58 12.51 -4.76
N LEU A 353 -17.30 12.42 -5.14
CA LEU A 353 -16.75 13.16 -6.27
C LEU A 353 -17.34 12.69 -7.61
N TYR A 354 -17.69 11.41 -7.73
CA TYR A 354 -18.41 10.88 -8.89
C TYR A 354 -19.77 11.57 -9.08
N HIS A 355 -20.64 11.55 -8.05
CA HIS A 355 -21.97 12.13 -8.15
C HIS A 355 -21.93 13.67 -8.30
N LEU A 356 -20.98 14.33 -7.63
CA LEU A 356 -20.74 15.76 -7.79
C LEU A 356 -20.25 16.10 -9.22
N GLY A 357 -19.29 15.34 -9.75
CA GLY A 357 -18.76 15.54 -11.10
C GLY A 357 -19.79 15.27 -12.19
N ARG A 358 -20.73 14.35 -11.93
CA ARG A 358 -21.90 14.07 -12.77
C ARG A 358 -22.98 15.14 -12.70
N GLN A 359 -22.90 16.06 -11.74
CA GLN A 359 -23.94 17.06 -11.43
C GLN A 359 -25.29 16.43 -11.06
N GLU A 360 -25.28 15.21 -10.51
CA GLU A 360 -26.49 14.51 -10.05
C GLU A 360 -26.98 15.05 -8.71
N VAL A 361 -26.06 15.54 -7.88
CA VAL A 361 -26.34 16.16 -6.58
C VAL A 361 -25.47 17.39 -6.39
N THR A 362 -25.95 18.35 -5.61
CA THR A 362 -25.10 19.45 -5.12
C THR A 362 -24.34 19.03 -3.85
N LEU A 363 -23.27 19.73 -3.51
CA LEU A 363 -22.54 19.45 -2.26
C LEU A 363 -23.43 19.62 -1.02
N ASP A 364 -24.28 20.65 -1.01
CA ASP A 364 -25.17 20.92 0.12
C ASP A 364 -26.19 19.79 0.29
N GLN A 365 -26.80 19.32 -0.81
CA GLN A 365 -27.70 18.16 -0.79
C GLN A 365 -26.97 16.90 -0.32
N LEU A 366 -25.77 16.64 -0.86
CA LEU A 366 -24.96 15.47 -0.47
C LEU A 366 -24.67 15.49 1.04
N LEU A 367 -24.26 16.62 1.60
CA LEU A 367 -23.95 16.74 3.03
C LEU A 367 -25.19 16.59 3.92
N GLN A 368 -26.36 17.04 3.47
CA GLN A 368 -27.63 16.88 4.17
C GLN A 368 -28.14 15.44 4.15
N GLU A 369 -28.08 14.79 2.99
CA GLU A 369 -28.64 13.46 2.77
C GLU A 369 -27.65 12.31 3.06
N ALA A 370 -26.37 12.60 3.29
CA ALA A 370 -25.30 11.60 3.41
C ALA A 370 -25.62 10.44 4.37
N ALA A 371 -26.21 10.74 5.53
CA ALA A 371 -26.54 9.76 6.57
C ALA A 371 -27.98 9.23 6.47
N THR A 372 -28.66 9.40 5.34
CA THR A 372 -30.05 8.95 5.15
C THR A 372 -30.10 7.66 4.33
N THR A 373 -31.28 7.02 4.29
CA THR A 373 -31.53 5.83 3.48
C THR A 373 -31.62 6.12 1.98
N SER A 374 -31.78 7.39 1.58
CA SER A 374 -31.80 7.84 0.18
C SER A 374 -30.47 8.44 -0.29
N GLY A 375 -29.54 8.72 0.63
CA GLY A 375 -28.25 9.31 0.30
C GLY A 375 -27.32 8.36 -0.47
N ILE A 376 -26.32 8.93 -1.15
CA ILE A 376 -25.37 8.17 -1.99
C ILE A 376 -24.60 7.09 -1.21
N TYR A 377 -24.49 7.21 0.11
CA TYR A 377 -23.78 6.24 0.95
C TYR A 377 -24.68 5.12 1.50
N ALA A 378 -25.98 5.11 1.20
CA ALA A 378 -26.95 4.20 1.81
C ALA A 378 -26.56 2.72 1.69
N ASP A 379 -26.09 2.27 0.52
CA ASP A 379 -25.66 0.88 0.31
C ASP A 379 -24.48 0.49 1.20
N HIS A 380 -23.49 1.38 1.31
CA HIS A 380 -22.34 1.14 2.16
C HIS A 380 -22.72 1.10 3.64
N LEU A 381 -23.56 2.05 4.07
CA LEU A 381 -24.03 2.12 5.45
C LEU A 381 -24.89 0.91 5.83
N ARG A 382 -25.74 0.42 4.92
CA ARG A 382 -26.51 -0.81 5.13
C ARG A 382 -25.64 -2.05 5.25
N GLN A 383 -24.57 -2.16 4.46
CA GLN A 383 -23.61 -3.26 4.58
C GLN A 383 -22.92 -3.24 5.94
N GLN A 384 -22.44 -2.08 6.37
CA GLN A 384 -21.83 -1.92 7.70
C GLN A 384 -22.84 -2.23 8.82
N LEU A 385 -24.11 -1.81 8.67
CA LEU A 385 -25.17 -2.15 9.61
C LEU A 385 -25.42 -3.66 9.70
N SER A 386 -25.45 -4.37 8.56
CA SER A 386 -25.61 -5.83 8.53
C SER A 386 -24.51 -6.51 9.36
N HIS A 387 -23.25 -6.09 9.19
CA HIS A 387 -22.14 -6.63 9.98
C HIS A 387 -22.28 -6.37 11.48
N LEU A 388 -22.78 -5.19 11.87
CA LEU A 388 -23.03 -4.87 13.28
C LEU A 388 -24.23 -5.65 13.85
N GLN A 389 -25.24 -5.96 13.02
CA GLN A 389 -26.39 -6.77 13.43
C GLN A 389 -26.01 -8.24 13.65
N ASP A 390 -25.09 -8.77 12.84
CA ASP A 390 -24.54 -10.12 13.01
C ASP A 390 -23.63 -10.24 14.25
N HIS A 391 -23.11 -9.10 14.75
CA HIS A 391 -22.21 -9.03 15.91
C HIS A 391 -22.65 -7.95 16.92
N PRO A 392 -23.69 -8.23 17.74
CA PRO A 392 -24.26 -7.24 18.67
C PRO A 392 -23.24 -6.64 19.66
N GLU A 393 -22.20 -7.38 20.03
CA GLU A 393 -21.12 -6.87 20.88
C GLU A 393 -20.36 -5.70 20.24
N LEU A 394 -20.19 -5.72 18.92
CA LEU A 394 -19.56 -4.63 18.17
C LEU A 394 -20.45 -3.40 18.11
N ALA A 395 -21.77 -3.58 17.98
CA ALA A 395 -22.73 -2.49 18.01
C ALA A 395 -22.73 -1.76 19.36
N ILE A 396 -22.65 -2.50 20.47
CA ILE A 396 -22.56 -1.93 21.83
C ILE A 396 -21.24 -1.17 22.01
N ALA A 397 -20.12 -1.76 21.58
CA ALA A 397 -18.82 -1.12 21.66
C ALA A 397 -18.74 0.16 20.79
N LEU A 398 -19.33 0.12 19.59
CA LEU A 398 -19.39 1.28 18.71
C LEU A 398 -20.24 2.41 19.31
N ARG A 399 -21.35 2.07 19.99
CA ARG A 399 -22.15 3.03 20.76
C ARG A 399 -21.28 3.75 21.78
N GLN A 400 -20.49 3.01 22.54
CA GLN A 400 -19.61 3.57 23.57
C GLN A 400 -18.64 4.60 22.98
N VAL A 401 -18.04 4.30 21.81
CA VAL A 401 -17.15 5.22 21.08
C VAL A 401 -17.88 6.48 20.61
N PHE A 402 -19.18 6.41 20.31
CA PHE A 402 -19.97 7.57 19.88
C PHE A 402 -20.49 8.43 21.03
N THR A 403 -20.57 7.89 22.24
CA THR A 403 -21.11 8.61 23.42
C THR A 403 -20.01 9.13 24.33
N GLU A 404 -18.92 8.41 24.50
CA GLU A 404 -17.86 8.74 25.46
C GLU A 404 -16.75 9.58 24.82
N THR A 405 -16.19 10.51 25.60
CA THR A 405 -15.03 11.32 25.17
C THR A 405 -13.76 10.46 25.09
N THR A 406 -13.66 9.43 25.93
CA THR A 406 -12.57 8.45 25.96
C THR A 406 -13.18 7.07 26.14
N ALA A 407 -13.43 6.38 25.03
CA ALA A 407 -13.94 5.01 25.08
C ALA A 407 -12.81 4.03 25.44
N HIS A 408 -13.09 3.14 26.39
CA HIS A 408 -12.22 2.03 26.73
C HIS A 408 -12.88 0.73 26.27
N LEU A 409 -12.34 0.16 25.20
CA LEU A 409 -12.81 -1.08 24.63
C LEU A 409 -11.79 -2.20 24.88
N GLU A 410 -12.29 -3.42 24.96
CA GLU A 410 -11.45 -4.62 25.02
C GLU A 410 -10.62 -4.74 23.71
N PRO A 411 -9.36 -5.20 23.76
CA PRO A 411 -8.46 -5.20 22.60
C PRO A 411 -9.00 -5.91 21.34
N ILE A 412 -9.62 -7.08 21.48
CA ILE A 412 -10.19 -7.82 20.33
C ILE A 412 -11.36 -7.05 19.72
N THR A 413 -12.22 -6.49 20.55
CA THR A 413 -13.36 -5.66 20.13
C THR A 413 -12.89 -4.39 19.40
N THR A 414 -11.85 -3.75 19.93
CA THR A 414 -11.19 -2.59 19.32
C THR A 414 -10.63 -2.95 17.95
N TYR A 415 -9.90 -4.07 17.87
CA TYR A 415 -9.34 -4.54 16.61
C TYR A 415 -10.43 -4.81 15.57
N LYS A 416 -11.52 -5.50 15.95
CA LYS A 416 -12.66 -5.77 15.06
C LYS A 416 -13.30 -4.49 14.54
N LEU A 417 -13.55 -3.49 15.38
CA LEU A 417 -14.12 -2.22 14.93
C LEU A 417 -13.15 -1.41 14.04
N GLU A 418 -11.85 -1.36 14.39
CA GLU A 418 -10.83 -0.71 13.55
C GLU A 418 -10.78 -1.39 12.19
N SER A 419 -10.92 -2.72 12.20
CA SER A 419 -10.80 -3.51 11.02
C SER A 419 -11.93 -3.36 10.01
N LEU A 420 -13.16 -3.10 10.50
CA LEU A 420 -14.33 -2.67 9.71
C LEU A 420 -14.18 -1.24 9.19
N GLY A 421 -13.16 -0.51 9.65
CA GLY A 421 -12.95 0.89 9.30
C GLY A 421 -13.92 1.84 9.99
N LEU A 422 -14.61 1.40 11.05
CA LEU A 422 -15.60 2.20 11.78
C LEU A 422 -14.97 3.10 12.84
N ILE A 423 -13.80 2.72 13.36
CA ILE A 423 -12.99 3.51 14.29
C ILE A 423 -11.54 3.64 13.83
N THR A 424 -10.84 4.65 14.36
CA THR A 424 -9.41 4.85 14.22
C THR A 424 -8.74 4.98 15.59
N LEU A 425 -7.45 4.62 15.64
CA LEU A 425 -6.61 4.71 16.84
C LEU A 425 -5.60 5.84 16.67
N HIS A 426 -5.59 6.78 17.62
CA HIS A 426 -4.61 7.85 17.71
C HIS A 426 -3.92 7.80 19.08
N GLY A 427 -2.79 7.10 19.14
CA GLY A 427 -2.19 6.73 20.43
C GLY A 427 -3.12 5.77 21.17
N GLU A 428 -3.49 6.12 22.40
CA GLU A 428 -4.44 5.35 23.22
C GLU A 428 -5.90 5.78 23.01
N GLN A 429 -6.16 6.80 22.18
CA GLN A 429 -7.51 7.30 21.95
C GLN A 429 -8.21 6.55 20.81
N ILE A 430 -9.39 6.00 21.11
CA ILE A 430 -10.32 5.43 20.14
C ILE A 430 -11.25 6.53 19.64
N LYS A 431 -11.34 6.71 18.32
CA LYS A 431 -12.23 7.72 17.71
C LYS A 431 -13.06 7.10 16.59
N PRO A 432 -14.26 7.63 16.31
CA PRO A 432 -14.99 7.32 15.08
C PRO A 432 -14.13 7.65 13.87
N SER A 433 -14.13 6.79 12.83
CA SER A 433 -13.39 7.09 11.60
C SER A 433 -13.92 8.33 10.89
N CYS A 434 -15.23 8.57 10.94
CA CYS A 434 -15.83 9.76 10.35
C CYS A 434 -17.17 10.13 11.02
N LYS A 435 -17.61 11.38 10.81
CA LYS A 435 -18.89 11.88 11.36
C LYS A 435 -20.10 11.22 10.68
N LEU A 436 -19.96 10.72 9.45
CA LEU A 436 -21.00 10.03 8.70
C LEU A 436 -21.51 8.81 9.48
N TYR A 437 -20.58 7.94 9.92
CA TYR A 437 -20.94 6.76 10.71
C TYR A 437 -21.62 7.14 12.01
N ARG A 438 -21.09 8.15 12.72
CA ARG A 438 -21.68 8.65 13.95
C ARG A 438 -23.14 9.08 13.73
N LYS A 439 -23.41 9.90 12.71
CA LYS A 439 -24.77 10.37 12.39
C LYS A 439 -25.71 9.20 12.06
N TYR A 440 -25.31 8.33 11.14
CA TYR A 440 -26.16 7.24 10.66
C TYR A 440 -26.48 6.22 11.76
N PHE A 441 -25.46 5.73 12.46
CA PHE A 441 -25.66 4.69 13.46
C PHE A 441 -26.31 5.20 14.75
N GLN A 442 -26.19 6.49 15.09
CA GLN A 442 -26.96 7.07 16.18
C GLN A 442 -28.46 7.04 15.94
N GLU A 443 -28.86 7.33 14.71
CA GLU A 443 -30.27 7.28 14.30
C GLU A 443 -30.79 5.85 14.23
N VAL A 444 -30.06 4.95 13.54
CA VAL A 444 -30.54 3.60 13.26
C VAL A 444 -30.46 2.65 14.46
N LEU A 445 -29.47 2.82 15.34
CA LEU A 445 -29.33 2.00 16.55
C LEU A 445 -30.10 2.59 17.75
N GLY A 446 -30.83 3.69 17.56
CA GLY A 446 -31.74 4.27 18.56
C GLY A 446 -31.02 4.88 19.77
N PHE A 447 -29.95 5.63 19.55
CA PHE A 447 -29.22 6.30 20.64
C PHE A 447 -29.84 7.68 20.93
N GLU A 448 -30.74 7.75 21.92
CA GLU A 448 -31.11 9.02 22.55
C GLU A 448 -29.97 9.50 23.48
N PHE A 449 -29.65 10.79 23.42
CA PHE A 449 -28.62 11.44 24.24
C PHE A 449 -29.16 11.97 25.56
#